data_AF-A0A7S0AUB3-F1
#
_entry.id   AF-A0A7S0AUB3-F1
#
_cell.length_a   1.000
_cell.length_b   1.000
_cell.length_c   1.000
_cell.angle_alpha   90.00
_cell.angle_beta   90.00
_cell.angle_gamma   90.00
#
_symmetry.space_group_name_H-M   'P 1'
#
loop_
_entity.id
_entity.type
_entity.pdbx_description
1 polymer ?
#
loop_
_entity_poly.entity_id
_entity_poly.type
_entity_poly.pdbx_seq_one_letter_code
_entity_poly.pdbx_strand_id
1 'polypeptide(L)'
;RSLGGDKEKDPNDSACGELNMIAVSNPCVLDRTLAPEGTIIVHAYGAGNEPYELWKGLDRNSKEYRDLKEERSQVLWRAVQSIIPDARERVVVDLVGSPLTHERFLRRPKGTYGSATEDYLKDGSTPFSSLVLCGDG
;
A
#
# COMPACT_ATOMS: atom_id res chain seq x y z
N ARG A 1 10.74 -19.86 -5.88
CA ARG A 1 10.17 -19.68 -7.24
C ARG A 1 9.99 -18.19 -7.42
N SER A 2 10.63 -17.58 -8.42
CA SER A 2 10.37 -16.18 -8.76
C SER A 2 8.89 -16.06 -9.11
N LEU A 3 8.19 -15.09 -8.51
CA LEU A 3 6.84 -14.71 -8.95
C LEU A 3 6.89 -13.77 -10.17
N GLY A 4 8.09 -13.40 -10.63
CA GLY A 4 8.29 -12.62 -11.84
C GLY A 4 8.86 -13.45 -12.97
N GLY A 5 8.10 -13.56 -14.06
CA GLY A 5 8.60 -13.69 -15.42
C GLY A 5 8.72 -15.10 -15.99
N ASP A 6 7.60 -15.73 -16.34
CA ASP A 6 7.57 -16.72 -17.43
C ASP A 6 7.08 -16.04 -18.72
N LYS A 7 8.01 -15.91 -19.65
CA LYS A 7 7.92 -15.76 -21.12
C LYS A 7 6.54 -15.42 -21.74
N GLU A 8 6.23 -14.14 -21.80
CA GLU A 8 5.80 -13.37 -23.00
C GLU A 8 5.57 -11.94 -22.52
N LYS A 9 6.10 -10.93 -23.22
CA LYS A 9 6.06 -9.53 -22.76
C LYS A 9 4.63 -8.98 -22.83
N ASP A 10 3.82 -9.24 -21.81
CA ASP A 10 2.63 -8.44 -21.53
C ASP A 10 3.11 -7.05 -21.07
N PRO A 11 2.75 -5.96 -21.77
CA PRO A 11 3.11 -4.60 -21.35
C PRO A 11 2.59 -4.25 -19.94
N ASN A 12 1.61 -4.98 -19.42
CA ASN A 12 1.10 -4.84 -18.06
C ASN A 12 1.98 -5.50 -16.98
N ASP A 13 2.93 -6.36 -17.34
CA ASP A 13 3.86 -7.06 -16.43
C ASP A 13 5.26 -6.42 -16.41
N SER A 14 5.34 -5.11 -16.71
CA SER A 14 6.58 -4.34 -16.63
C SER A 14 6.93 -3.97 -15.18
N ALA A 15 8.14 -3.45 -14.92
CA ALA A 15 8.53 -2.91 -13.61
C ALA A 15 7.66 -1.72 -13.13
N CYS A 16 6.82 -1.16 -14.00
CA CYS A 16 5.81 -0.15 -13.68
C CYS A 16 4.37 -0.66 -13.88
N GLY A 17 4.21 -1.97 -14.08
CA GLY A 17 2.93 -2.63 -14.27
C GLY A 17 2.01 -2.47 -13.06
N GLU A 18 0.71 -2.44 -13.29
CA GLU A 18 -0.29 -2.36 -12.22
C GLU A 18 -0.15 -3.59 -11.29
N LEU A 19 0.02 -3.33 -9.99
CA LEU A 19 0.22 -4.35 -8.95
C LEU A 19 1.36 -5.37 -9.20
N ASN A 20 2.40 -4.97 -9.94
CA ASN A 20 3.51 -5.84 -10.34
C ASN A 20 4.49 -6.25 -9.22
N MET A 21 4.69 -5.43 -8.19
CA MET A 21 5.61 -5.66 -7.09
C MET A 21 4.88 -5.49 -5.77
N ILE A 22 4.78 -6.59 -5.02
CA ILE A 22 4.26 -6.61 -3.66
C ILE A 22 5.40 -6.87 -2.68
N ALA A 23 5.59 -5.95 -1.75
CA ALA A 23 6.47 -6.14 -0.61
C ALA A 23 5.68 -6.81 0.52
N VAL A 24 6.28 -7.81 1.18
CA VAL A 24 5.71 -8.49 2.35
C VAL A 24 6.75 -8.49 3.47
N SER A 25 6.34 -8.07 4.66
CA SER A 25 7.24 -7.93 5.81
C SER A 25 6.58 -8.43 7.11
N ASN A 26 7.40 -8.96 8.01
CA ASN A 26 7.01 -9.35 9.36
C ASN A 26 7.90 -8.61 10.39
N PRO A 27 7.41 -7.53 11.01
CA PRO A 27 8.20 -6.77 11.97
C PRO A 27 8.43 -7.52 13.28
N CYS A 28 7.64 -8.56 13.59
CA CYS A 28 7.82 -9.37 14.81
C CYS A 28 9.09 -10.22 14.82
N VAL A 29 9.79 -10.32 13.67
CA VAL A 29 11.15 -10.89 13.61
C VAL A 29 12.13 -10.01 14.39
N LEU A 30 11.94 -8.69 14.38
CA LEU A 30 12.80 -7.73 15.08
C LEU A 30 12.32 -7.50 16.51
N ASP A 31 11.01 -7.41 16.71
CA ASP A 31 10.42 -7.17 18.02
C ASP A 31 9.14 -7.98 18.22
N ARG A 32 9.24 -9.03 19.05
CA ARG A 32 8.11 -9.91 19.35
C ARG A 32 7.03 -9.25 20.20
N THR A 33 7.30 -8.10 20.83
CA THR A 33 6.31 -7.40 21.66
C THR A 33 5.25 -6.65 20.86
N LEU A 34 5.45 -6.52 19.54
CA LEU A 34 4.51 -5.85 18.64
C LEU A 34 3.19 -6.59 18.46
N ALA A 35 3.13 -7.88 18.82
CA ALA A 35 1.94 -8.71 18.69
C ALA A 35 1.72 -9.55 19.97
N PRO A 36 0.47 -9.95 20.27
CA PRO A 36 0.21 -10.92 21.33
C PRO A 36 0.98 -12.23 21.15
N GLU A 37 1.21 -12.95 22.24
CA GLU A 37 1.87 -14.25 22.22
C GLU A 37 1.17 -15.23 21.26
N GLY A 38 1.97 -15.96 20.47
CA GLY A 38 1.46 -16.90 19.47
C GLY A 38 1.04 -16.27 18.14
N THR A 39 1.17 -14.95 17.97
CA THR A 39 0.80 -14.24 16.73
C THR A 39 1.98 -13.47 16.13
N ILE A 40 1.86 -13.08 14.85
CA ILE A 40 2.79 -12.19 14.16
C ILE A 40 1.99 -11.13 13.39
N ILE A 41 2.64 -10.01 13.08
CA ILE A 41 2.10 -9.02 12.14
C ILE A 41 2.67 -9.32 10.76
N VAL A 42 1.80 -9.29 9.74
CA VAL A 42 2.21 -9.31 8.34
C VAL A 42 1.74 -8.01 7.70
N HIS A 43 2.69 -7.24 7.16
CA HIS A 43 2.40 -6.03 6.40
C HIS A 43 2.76 -6.25 4.94
N ALA A 44 1.77 -6.14 4.05
CA ALA A 44 1.92 -6.31 2.61
C ALA A 44 1.37 -5.09 1.85
N TYR A 45 2.13 -4.58 0.88
CA TYR A 45 1.74 -3.41 0.09
C TYR A 45 2.33 -3.46 -1.34
N GLY A 46 1.63 -2.81 -2.28
CA GLY A 46 2.12 -2.61 -3.65
C GLY A 46 3.03 -1.39 -3.77
N ALA A 47 4.04 -1.46 -4.63
CA ALA A 47 5.03 -0.40 -4.84
C ALA A 47 4.50 0.79 -5.68
N GLY A 48 3.48 1.49 -5.19
CA GLY A 48 3.05 2.79 -5.72
C GLY A 48 2.31 2.75 -7.06
N ASN A 49 1.73 1.62 -7.43
CA ASN A 49 1.14 1.33 -8.74
C ASN A 49 -0.37 1.01 -8.68
N GLU A 50 -1.05 1.36 -7.60
CA GLU A 50 -2.51 1.29 -7.50
C GLU A 50 -3.13 2.58 -8.07
N PRO A 51 -3.91 2.52 -9.16
CA PRO A 51 -4.38 3.71 -9.87
C PRO A 51 -5.46 4.45 -9.08
N TYR A 52 -5.19 5.71 -8.72
CA TYR A 52 -6.12 6.55 -7.95
C TYR A 52 -7.48 6.75 -8.64
N GLU A 53 -7.50 6.87 -9.96
CA GLU A 53 -8.72 7.21 -10.71
C GLU A 53 -9.83 6.16 -10.58
N LEU A 54 -9.51 4.89 -10.27
CA LEU A 54 -10.51 3.86 -9.99
C LEU A 54 -11.33 4.16 -8.72
N TRP A 55 -10.72 4.89 -7.79
CA TRP A 55 -11.30 5.19 -6.48
C TRP A 55 -12.00 6.53 -6.43
N LYS A 56 -11.67 7.41 -7.38
CA LYS A 56 -12.10 8.80 -7.38
C LYS A 56 -13.62 8.92 -7.42
N GLY A 57 -14.17 9.69 -6.49
CA GLY A 57 -15.61 9.93 -6.42
C GLY A 57 -16.42 8.81 -5.76
N LEU A 58 -15.79 7.70 -5.35
CA LEU A 58 -16.48 6.67 -4.56
C LEU A 58 -16.75 7.17 -3.14
N ASP A 59 -17.96 6.91 -2.64
CA ASP A 59 -18.26 7.08 -1.21
C ASP A 59 -17.61 5.92 -0.43
N ARG A 60 -16.78 6.27 0.56
CA ARG A 60 -16.02 5.33 1.38
C ARG A 60 -16.90 4.45 2.27
N ASN A 61 -18.18 4.79 2.44
CA ASN A 61 -19.15 3.98 3.16
C ASN A 61 -20.01 3.12 2.23
N SER A 62 -19.86 3.28 0.91
CA SER A 62 -20.69 2.60 -0.08
C SER A 62 -20.36 1.11 -0.17
N LYS A 63 -21.25 0.34 -0.79
CA LYS A 63 -20.98 -1.08 -1.06
C LYS A 63 -19.92 -1.22 -2.15
N GLU A 64 -20.01 -0.39 -3.18
CA GLU A 64 -19.12 -0.36 -4.35
C GLU A 64 -17.67 -0.14 -3.93
N TYR A 65 -17.43 0.80 -3.01
CA TYR A 65 -16.08 1.02 -2.46
C TYR A 65 -15.55 -0.19 -1.69
N ARG A 66 -16.40 -0.86 -0.90
CA ARG A 66 -16.01 -2.04 -0.12
C ARG A 66 -15.71 -3.24 -1.03
N ASP A 67 -16.54 -3.46 -2.04
CA ASP A 67 -16.37 -4.54 -3.02
C ASP A 67 -15.07 -4.33 -3.82
N LEU A 68 -14.84 -3.12 -4.35
CA LEU A 68 -13.60 -2.78 -5.05
C LEU A 68 -12.38 -2.97 -4.13
N LYS A 69 -12.50 -2.57 -2.87
CA LYS A 69 -11.42 -2.73 -1.90
C LYS A 69 -11.07 -4.19 -1.62
N GLU A 70 -12.06 -5.06 -1.53
CA GLU A 70 -11.82 -6.50 -1.40
C GLU A 70 -11.17 -7.07 -2.67
N GLU A 71 -11.74 -6.75 -3.84
CA GLU A 71 -11.23 -7.22 -5.15
C GLU A 71 -9.76 -6.85 -5.34
N ARG A 72 -9.43 -5.58 -5.14
CA ARG A 72 -8.08 -5.05 -5.40
C ARG A 72 -7.05 -5.53 -4.37
N SER A 73 -7.49 -5.93 -3.17
CA SER A 73 -6.62 -6.52 -2.16
C SER A 73 -6.20 -7.96 -2.44
N GLN A 74 -6.85 -8.66 -3.39
CA GLN A 74 -6.58 -10.09 -3.62
C GLN A 74 -5.14 -10.36 -4.06
N VAL A 75 -4.47 -9.41 -4.73
CA VAL A 75 -3.05 -9.57 -5.07
C VAL A 75 -2.16 -9.65 -3.81
N LEU A 76 -2.49 -8.88 -2.77
CA LEU A 76 -1.76 -8.87 -1.50
C LEU A 76 -1.95 -10.21 -0.79
N TRP A 77 -3.19 -10.71 -0.76
CA TRP A 77 -3.50 -12.02 -0.21
C TRP A 77 -2.79 -13.15 -0.94
N ARG A 78 -2.76 -13.13 -2.28
CA ARG A 78 -2.00 -14.10 -3.07
C ARG A 78 -0.51 -14.08 -2.73
N ALA A 79 0.08 -12.88 -2.58
CA ALA A 79 1.48 -12.74 -2.19
C ALA A 79 1.74 -13.32 -0.79
N VAL A 80 0.90 -12.99 0.19
CA VAL A 80 1.01 -13.54 1.56
C VAL A 80 0.82 -15.07 1.56
N GLN A 81 -0.18 -15.60 0.86
CA GLN A 81 -0.45 -17.03 0.78
C GLN A 81 0.63 -17.82 0.02
N SER A 82 1.41 -17.17 -0.85
CA SER A 82 2.57 -17.80 -1.46
C SER A 82 3.68 -18.14 -0.44
N ILE A 83 3.69 -17.46 0.71
CA ILE A 83 4.65 -17.64 1.81
C ILE A 83 4.01 -18.44 2.96
N ILE A 84 2.74 -18.15 3.29
CA ILE A 84 1.96 -18.77 4.37
C ILE A 84 0.63 -19.28 3.77
N PRO A 85 0.59 -20.49 3.21
CA PRO A 85 -0.54 -20.98 2.40
C PRO A 85 -1.92 -20.87 3.06
N ASP A 86 -1.99 -21.13 4.36
CA ASP A 86 -3.20 -21.13 5.18
C ASP A 86 -3.39 -19.81 5.95
N ALA A 87 -2.75 -18.71 5.52
CA ALA A 87 -2.82 -17.41 6.21
C ALA A 87 -4.26 -16.97 6.48
N ARG A 88 -5.17 -17.11 5.50
CA ARG A 88 -6.58 -16.72 5.65
C ARG A 88 -7.33 -17.50 6.74
N GLU A 89 -6.90 -18.73 7.04
CA GLU A 89 -7.50 -19.56 8.10
C GLU A 89 -7.00 -19.18 9.49
N ARG A 90 -5.81 -18.55 9.57
CA ARG A 90 -5.14 -18.17 10.81
C ARG A 90 -5.32 -16.70 11.19
N VAL A 91 -5.86 -15.89 10.28
CA VAL A 91 -6.03 -14.45 10.48
C VAL A 91 -7.01 -14.19 11.61
N VAL A 92 -6.54 -13.44 12.60
CA VAL A 92 -7.36 -12.95 13.72
C VAL A 92 -7.95 -11.58 13.40
N VAL A 93 -7.19 -10.73 12.70
CA VAL A 93 -7.59 -9.39 12.25
C VAL A 93 -6.91 -9.11 10.91
N ASP A 94 -7.67 -8.61 9.94
CA ASP A 94 -7.16 -8.04 8.70
C ASP A 94 -7.62 -6.59 8.51
N LEU A 95 -6.72 -5.75 8.00
CA LEU A 95 -6.99 -4.35 7.69
C LEU A 95 -6.44 -4.04 6.31
N VAL A 96 -7.34 -3.85 5.35
CA VAL A 96 -6.98 -3.48 3.99
C VAL A 96 -6.91 -1.96 3.86
N GLY A 97 -5.92 -1.44 3.15
CA GLY A 97 -5.78 -0.03 2.76
C GLY A 97 -6.26 0.23 1.32
N SER A 98 -6.49 1.49 0.97
CA SER A 98 -6.76 1.95 -0.40
C SER A 98 -6.24 3.38 -0.55
N PRO A 99 -6.12 3.93 -1.78
CA PRO A 99 -5.70 5.31 -1.97
C PRO A 99 -6.59 6.32 -1.19
N LEU A 100 -7.91 6.13 -1.15
CA LEU A 100 -8.80 6.96 -0.31
C LEU A 100 -8.61 6.74 1.19
N THR A 101 -8.16 5.55 1.61
CA THR A 101 -7.79 5.29 3.01
C THR A 101 -6.57 6.13 3.36
N HIS A 102 -5.53 6.10 2.52
CA HIS A 102 -4.31 6.90 2.71
C HIS A 102 -4.59 8.40 2.67
N GLU A 103 -5.37 8.88 1.69
CA GLU A 103 -5.74 10.29 1.59
C GLU A 103 -6.43 10.80 2.86
N ARG A 104 -7.37 10.01 3.40
CA ARG A 104 -8.08 10.37 4.63
C ARG A 104 -7.16 10.41 5.86
N PHE A 105 -6.38 9.36 6.09
CA PHE A 105 -5.62 9.21 7.33
C PHE A 105 -4.29 9.96 7.33
N LEU A 106 -3.67 10.13 6.16
CA LEU A 106 -2.39 10.84 6.01
C LEU A 106 -2.55 12.29 5.55
N ARG A 107 -3.77 12.70 5.15
CA ARG A 107 -4.04 14.00 4.52
C ARG A 107 -3.14 14.28 3.32
N ARG A 108 -2.86 13.23 2.55
CA ARG A 108 -2.00 13.31 1.35
C ARG A 108 -2.84 13.36 0.10
N PRO A 109 -2.57 14.31 -0.82
CA PRO A 109 -3.26 14.36 -2.10
C PRO A 109 -3.20 13.00 -2.78
N LYS A 110 -4.37 12.45 -3.15
CA LYS A 110 -4.47 11.15 -3.84
C LYS A 110 -3.86 9.95 -3.09
N GLY A 111 -3.61 10.08 -1.78
CA GLY A 111 -3.13 8.99 -0.94
C GLY A 111 -1.67 8.56 -1.17
N THR A 112 -0.83 9.46 -1.68
CA THR A 112 0.60 9.18 -1.93
C THR A 112 1.38 8.87 -0.65
N TYR A 113 2.42 8.04 -0.76
CA TYR A 113 3.34 7.65 0.33
C TYR A 113 4.54 8.63 0.49
N GLY A 114 4.39 9.87 0.00
CA GLY A 114 5.44 10.91 -0.03
C GLY A 114 5.11 11.97 -1.09
N SER A 115 5.93 13.01 -1.25
CA SER A 115 5.78 13.95 -2.37
C SER A 115 6.13 13.24 -3.68
N ALA A 116 5.14 13.04 -4.53
CA ALA A 116 5.33 12.57 -5.91
C ALA A 116 5.18 13.75 -6.89
N THR A 117 5.75 14.90 -6.56
CA THR A 117 5.66 16.12 -7.35
C THR A 117 7.02 16.79 -7.47
N GLU A 118 7.35 17.30 -8.65
CA GLU A 118 8.67 17.88 -8.97
C GLU A 118 8.96 19.21 -8.26
N ASP A 119 7.94 19.85 -7.65
CA ASP A 119 8.04 21.15 -6.98
C ASP A 119 8.52 21.03 -5.52
N TYR A 120 9.65 20.36 -5.30
CA TYR A 120 10.28 20.27 -3.98
C TYR A 120 10.77 21.64 -3.50
N LEU A 121 10.37 22.04 -2.29
CA LEU A 121 11.13 23.03 -1.52
C LEU A 121 12.37 22.31 -0.97
N LYS A 122 13.51 22.47 -1.66
CA LYS A 122 14.78 21.76 -1.38
C LYS A 122 15.20 21.70 0.09
N ASP A 123 14.79 22.68 0.89
CA ASP A 123 15.16 22.85 2.29
C ASP A 123 13.95 23.15 3.20
N GLY A 124 12.73 22.97 2.68
CA GLY A 124 11.50 23.32 3.41
C GLY A 124 11.29 24.81 3.63
N SER A 125 12.13 25.70 3.07
CA SER A 125 11.95 27.14 3.20
C SER A 125 10.68 27.61 2.48
N THR A 126 10.01 28.63 3.04
CA THR A 126 8.86 29.28 2.41
C THR A 126 9.12 30.77 2.20
N PRO A 127 8.32 31.47 1.38
CA PRO A 127 8.41 32.92 1.25
C PRO A 127 8.15 33.71 2.55
N PHE A 128 7.71 33.06 3.63
CA PHE A 128 7.45 33.67 4.93
C PHE A 128 8.58 33.32 5.91
N SER A 129 9.24 34.35 6.45
CA SER A 129 10.48 34.23 7.24
C SER A 129 10.39 33.36 8.49
N SER A 130 9.19 33.01 8.95
CA SER A 130 8.95 32.24 10.18
C SER A 130 8.12 30.98 9.94
N LEU A 131 7.99 30.56 8.67
CA LEU A 131 7.26 29.35 8.28
C LEU A 131 8.19 28.43 7.49
N VAL A 132 8.28 27.19 7.94
CA VAL A 132 9.07 26.11 7.31
C VAL A 132 8.13 24.92 7.08
N LEU A 133 8.26 24.26 5.94
CA LEU A 133 7.61 22.99 5.67
C LEU A 133 8.49 21.86 6.20
N CYS A 134 7.90 21.01 7.03
CA CYS A 134 8.53 19.80 7.54
C CYS A 134 7.74 18.59 7.04
N GLY A 135 8.45 17.61 6.50
CA GLY A 135 7.85 16.40 5.97
C GLY A 135 8.80 15.67 5.04
N ASP A 136 8.34 14.53 4.54
CA ASP A 136 8.93 13.77 3.43
C ASP A 136 8.49 14.30 2.05
N GLY A 137 8.08 15.57 2.00
CA GLY A 137 7.58 16.22 0.80
C GLY A 137 7.48 17.72 0.91
#